data_AF-A0A2V4XFJ6-F1
#
_entry.id   AF-A0A2V4XFJ6-F1
#
_cell.length_a   1.000
_cell.length_b   1.000
_cell.length_c   1.000
_cell.angle_alpha   90.00
_cell.angle_beta   90.00
_cell.angle_gamma   90.00
#
_symmetry.space_group_name_H-M   'P 1'
#
loop_
_entity.id
_entity.type
_entity.pdbx_description
1 polymer ?
#
loop_
_entity_poly.entity_id
_entity_poly.type
_entity_poly.pdbx_seq_one_letter_code
_entity_poly.pdbx_strand_id
1 'polypeptide(L)'
;MEIVHFKISGHSTKRNWAVYLFIASPIDGKGIKKVYVGKVGDNRDGCNPVISRVGNHFSYNKIHSQIRNKISETENYDYEYFYCHFGKYESDEKLRIKSRDKTNELERELNRIVQKRIDKNSYELMNPFSGKTISKRKRAERAKLINESEKICWKSFVKKHYRQHRV
;
A
#
# COMPACT_ATOMS: atom_id res chain seq x y z
N MET A 1 -22.59 23.29 7.98
CA MET A 1 -22.49 22.88 6.56
C MET A 1 -21.17 23.44 6.06
N GLU A 2 -20.32 22.59 5.51
CA GLU A 2 -18.98 22.98 5.07
C GLU A 2 -18.81 22.56 3.60
N ILE A 3 -18.17 23.41 2.80
CA ILE A 3 -17.79 23.10 1.43
C ILE A 3 -16.28 22.98 1.41
N VAL A 4 -15.78 21.79 1.10
CA VAL A 4 -14.35 21.48 1.02
C VAL A 4 -14.02 20.92 -0.37
N HIS A 5 -12.77 21.09 -0.79
CA HIS A 5 -12.28 20.63 -2.08
C HIS A 5 -11.09 19.68 -1.88
N PHE A 6 -11.06 18.61 -2.68
CA PHE A 6 -9.89 17.74 -2.81
C PHE A 6 -9.66 17.38 -4.28
N LYS A 7 -8.39 17.14 -4.63
CA LYS A 7 -7.97 16.87 -6.01
C LYS A 7 -7.53 15.43 -6.19
N ILE A 8 -8.09 14.76 -7.18
CA ILE A 8 -7.62 13.44 -7.63
C ILE A 8 -6.80 13.62 -8.91
N SER A 9 -5.60 13.03 -8.95
CA SER A 9 -4.79 12.99 -10.16
C SER A 9 -5.41 12.09 -11.23
N GLY A 10 -5.40 12.52 -12.50
CA GLY A 10 -5.75 11.64 -13.63
C GLY A 10 -4.89 10.38 -13.71
N HIS A 11 -3.67 10.38 -13.15
CA HIS A 11 -2.87 9.16 -13.05
C HIS A 11 -3.54 8.09 -12.17
N SER A 12 -4.28 8.51 -11.14
CA SER A 12 -4.99 7.62 -10.22
C SER A 12 -6.22 6.96 -10.85
N THR A 13 -6.67 7.45 -12.02
CA THR A 13 -7.84 6.88 -12.72
C THR A 13 -7.48 5.66 -13.58
N LYS A 14 -6.19 5.36 -13.75
CA LYS A 14 -5.73 4.21 -14.54
C LYS A 14 -6.20 2.88 -13.95
N ARG A 15 -6.66 1.98 -14.82
CA ARG A 15 -7.03 0.61 -14.48
C ARG A 15 -5.78 -0.29 -14.50
N ASN A 16 -4.93 -0.11 -13.49
CA ASN A 16 -3.66 -0.82 -13.35
C ASN A 16 -3.52 -1.47 -11.99
N TRP A 17 -2.80 -2.59 -11.93
CA TRP A 17 -2.34 -3.18 -10.69
C TRP A 17 -1.40 -2.21 -9.97
N ALA A 18 -1.58 -2.07 -8.65
CA ALA A 18 -0.78 -1.21 -7.80
C ALA A 18 -0.55 -1.81 -6.40
N VAL A 19 0.60 -1.44 -5.83
CA VAL A 19 0.88 -1.56 -4.40
C VAL A 19 1.17 -0.17 -3.88
N TYR A 20 0.85 0.04 -2.62
CA TYR A 20 0.76 1.37 -2.05
C TYR A 20 1.22 1.42 -0.61
N LEU A 21 1.59 2.62 -0.21
CA LEU A 21 1.77 3.06 1.16
C LEU A 21 0.70 4.08 1.48
N PHE A 22 0.05 3.87 2.61
CA PHE A 22 -0.90 4.79 3.19
C PHE A 22 -0.27 5.30 4.49
N ILE A 23 -0.18 6.63 4.63
CA ILE A 23 0.39 7.28 5.82
C ILE A 23 -0.70 8.15 6.43
N ALA A 24 -0.94 7.97 7.73
CA ALA A 24 -1.78 8.85 8.54
C ALA A 24 -0.87 9.67 9.47
N SER A 25 -0.92 10.99 9.35
CA SER A 25 -0.16 11.92 10.19
C SER A 25 -1.13 12.66 11.12
N PRO A 26 -0.90 12.68 12.45
CA PRO A 26 -1.72 13.48 13.36
C PRO A 26 -1.73 14.96 12.94
N ILE A 27 -2.91 15.60 12.91
CA ILE A 27 -3.06 17.00 12.49
C ILE A 27 -2.36 17.96 13.45
N ASP A 28 -2.35 17.64 14.75
CA ASP A 28 -1.67 18.44 15.77
C ASP A 28 -0.13 18.32 15.71
N GLY A 29 0.39 17.49 14.80
CA GLY A 29 1.81 17.19 14.66
C GLY A 29 2.41 16.40 15.82
N LYS A 30 1.58 15.95 16.78
CA LYS A 30 2.03 15.24 17.99
C LYS A 30 1.62 13.78 17.89
N GLY A 31 2.62 12.91 18.05
CA GLY A 31 2.40 11.46 18.09
C GLY A 31 2.95 10.72 16.87
N ILE A 32 2.71 9.41 16.88
CA ILE A 32 3.31 8.47 15.94
C ILE A 32 2.50 8.45 14.65
N LYS A 33 3.18 8.59 13.51
CA LYS A 33 2.56 8.44 12.19
C LYS A 33 2.22 6.99 11.94
N LYS A 34 1.00 6.71 11.47
CA LYS A 34 0.57 5.34 11.19
C LYS A 34 0.79 5.01 9.73
N VAL A 35 1.41 3.87 9.46
CA VAL A 35 1.75 3.39 8.12
C VAL A 35 1.01 2.11 7.84
N TYR A 36 0.43 2.01 6.65
CA TYR A 36 -0.18 0.80 6.14
C TYR A 36 0.37 0.48 4.75
N VAL A 37 0.79 -0.76 4.56
CA VAL A 37 1.24 -1.28 3.25
C VAL A 37 0.09 -2.05 2.63
N GLY A 38 -0.23 -1.80 1.37
CA GLY A 38 -1.29 -2.54 0.72
C GLY A 38 -1.12 -2.72 -0.77
N LYS A 39 -2.14 -3.37 -1.33
CA LYS A 39 -2.28 -3.63 -2.75
C LYS A 39 -3.73 -3.43 -3.19
N VAL A 40 -3.92 -3.09 -4.44
CA VAL A 40 -5.25 -3.11 -5.05
C VAL A 40 -5.72 -4.55 -5.22
N GLY A 41 -7.03 -4.74 -5.19
CA GLY A 41 -7.67 -6.05 -5.39
C GLY A 41 -7.76 -6.43 -6.87
N ASP A 42 -8.20 -7.65 -7.16
CA ASP A 42 -8.53 -8.04 -8.54
C ASP A 42 -9.89 -7.44 -8.94
N ASN A 43 -9.89 -6.23 -9.53
CA ASN A 43 -11.10 -5.54 -9.97
C ASN A 43 -11.43 -5.89 -11.43
N ARG A 44 -12.11 -7.04 -11.57
CA ARG A 44 -12.41 -7.74 -12.83
C ARG A 44 -13.18 -6.94 -13.87
N ASP A 45 -14.12 -6.09 -13.47
CA ASP A 45 -14.81 -5.05 -14.28
C ASP A 45 -15.46 -3.97 -13.41
N GLY A 46 -14.93 -3.81 -12.20
CA GLY A 46 -15.51 -2.94 -11.19
C GLY A 46 -14.88 -1.56 -11.12
N CYS A 47 -15.01 -1.00 -9.94
CA CYS A 47 -14.45 0.25 -9.45
C CYS A 47 -12.99 0.54 -9.84
N ASN A 48 -12.61 1.83 -9.86
CA ASN A 48 -11.22 2.23 -10.07
C ASN A 48 -10.30 1.60 -9.00
N PRO A 49 -9.18 0.93 -9.38
CA PRO A 49 -8.36 0.17 -8.42
C PRO A 49 -7.80 1.00 -7.27
N VAL A 50 -7.28 2.19 -7.54
CA VAL A 50 -6.62 3.04 -6.53
C VAL A 50 -7.65 3.81 -5.72
N ILE A 51 -8.52 4.57 -6.40
CA ILE A 51 -9.49 5.48 -5.76
C ILE A 51 -10.45 4.70 -4.88
N SER A 52 -10.98 3.58 -5.37
CA SER A 52 -11.93 2.80 -4.58
C SER A 52 -11.24 2.05 -3.44
N ARG A 53 -9.95 1.76 -3.56
CA ARG A 53 -9.18 1.23 -2.44
C ARG A 53 -8.94 2.26 -1.35
N VAL A 54 -8.72 3.53 -1.71
CA VAL A 54 -8.69 4.65 -0.77
C VAL A 54 -10.05 4.78 -0.07
N GLY A 55 -11.15 4.83 -0.82
CA GLY A 55 -12.50 4.91 -0.25
C GLY A 55 -12.82 3.76 0.71
N ASN A 56 -12.41 2.54 0.36
CA ASN A 56 -12.60 1.37 1.22
C ASN A 56 -11.96 1.54 2.59
N HIS A 57 -10.78 2.15 2.71
CA HIS A 57 -10.11 2.37 4.00
C HIS A 57 -10.93 3.22 4.97
N PHE A 58 -11.75 4.12 4.45
CA PHE A 58 -12.58 5.07 5.19
C PHE A 58 -14.05 4.71 5.25
N SER A 59 -14.46 3.62 4.60
CA SER A 59 -15.85 3.18 4.61
C SER A 59 -16.36 2.95 6.05
N TYR A 60 -17.66 3.12 6.30
CA TYR A 60 -18.24 2.73 7.58
C TYR A 60 -18.54 1.21 7.64
N ASN A 61 -18.43 0.51 6.51
CA ASN A 61 -18.57 -0.93 6.47
C ASN A 61 -17.26 -1.62 6.93
N LYS A 62 -17.27 -2.13 8.17
CA LYS A 62 -16.12 -2.79 8.83
C LYS A 62 -15.43 -3.88 8.01
N ILE A 63 -16.11 -4.51 7.06
CA ILE A 63 -15.51 -5.54 6.18
C ILE A 63 -14.45 -4.92 5.25
N HIS A 64 -14.66 -3.69 4.82
CA HIS A 64 -13.81 -3.01 3.83
C HIS A 64 -12.78 -2.06 4.48
N SER A 65 -13.02 -1.62 5.71
CA SER A 65 -12.37 -0.46 6.34
C SER A 65 -11.13 -0.79 7.14
N GLN A 66 -10.04 -1.10 6.45
CA GLN A 66 -8.81 -1.54 7.12
C GLN A 66 -8.16 -0.46 7.99
N ILE A 67 -8.22 0.81 7.58
CA ILE A 67 -7.67 1.94 8.37
C ILE A 67 -8.65 2.34 9.46
N ARG A 68 -9.93 2.58 9.12
CA ARG A 68 -10.97 2.97 10.09
C ARG A 68 -11.14 1.96 11.24
N ASN A 69 -10.91 0.67 10.98
CA ASN A 69 -10.94 -0.36 12.03
C ASN A 69 -9.77 -0.25 13.03
N LYS A 70 -8.71 0.48 12.69
CA LYS A 70 -7.48 0.62 13.49
C LYS A 70 -7.22 2.06 13.97
N ILE A 71 -7.92 3.04 13.40
CA ILE A 71 -7.89 4.44 13.80
C ILE A 71 -9.35 4.83 14.08
N SER A 72 -9.68 5.01 15.36
CA SER A 72 -11.04 5.29 15.83
C SER A 72 -11.56 6.64 15.35
N GLU A 73 -10.71 7.67 15.41
CA GLU A 73 -11.02 9.05 15.03
C GLU A 73 -10.18 9.43 13.82
N THR A 74 -10.68 9.09 12.63
CA THR A 74 -9.96 9.29 11.37
C THR A 74 -9.78 10.77 11.02
N GLU A 75 -10.70 11.60 11.46
CA GLU A 75 -10.71 13.06 11.28
C GLU A 75 -9.55 13.78 11.98
N ASN A 76 -8.87 13.13 12.93
CA ASN A 76 -7.71 13.69 13.63
C ASN A 76 -6.38 13.49 12.88
N TYR A 77 -6.45 12.99 11.64
CA TYR A 77 -5.28 12.66 10.84
C TYR A 77 -5.39 13.21 9.41
N ASP A 78 -4.27 13.68 8.89
CA ASP A 78 -4.06 13.88 7.45
C ASP A 78 -3.55 12.59 6.81
N TYR A 79 -3.97 12.35 5.57
CA TYR A 79 -3.72 11.09 4.87
C TYR A 79 -2.99 11.29 3.56
N GLU A 80 -1.87 10.56 3.42
CA GLU A 80 -1.11 10.49 2.18
C GLU A 80 -1.17 9.09 1.59
N TYR A 81 -1.46 9.01 0.30
CA TYR A 81 -1.56 7.75 -0.44
C TYR A 81 -0.55 7.70 -1.58
N PHE A 82 0.49 6.91 -1.39
CA PHE A 82 1.54 6.71 -2.38
C PHE A 82 1.40 5.36 -3.04
N TYR A 83 1.43 5.32 -4.37
CA TYR A 83 1.25 4.08 -5.10
C TYR A 83 2.17 4.01 -6.32
N CYS A 84 2.46 2.80 -6.76
CA CYS A 84 3.17 2.54 -8.01
C CYS A 84 2.39 1.51 -8.83
N HIS A 85 2.19 1.82 -10.12
CA HIS A 85 1.60 0.90 -11.08
C HIS A 85 2.69 -0.01 -11.68
N PHE A 86 2.36 -1.29 -11.89
CA PHE A 86 3.31 -2.26 -12.46
C PHE A 86 2.68 -3.21 -13.50
N GLY A 87 1.45 -2.93 -13.93
CA GLY A 87 0.78 -3.68 -14.99
C GLY A 87 -0.65 -3.20 -15.22
N LYS A 88 -1.19 -3.43 -16.41
CA LYS A 88 -2.62 -3.25 -16.69
C LYS A 88 -3.39 -4.47 -16.18
N TYR A 89 -4.68 -4.32 -15.91
CA TYR A 89 -5.53 -5.49 -15.68
C TYR A 89 -5.68 -6.28 -16.98
N GLU A 90 -5.37 -7.56 -16.93
CA GLU A 90 -5.54 -8.47 -18.06
C GLU A 90 -6.94 -9.10 -18.06
N SER A 91 -7.56 -9.18 -19.24
CA SER A 91 -8.82 -9.88 -19.45
C SER A 91 -8.63 -11.39 -19.37
N ASP A 92 -7.52 -11.90 -19.92
CA ASP A 92 -7.14 -13.31 -19.82
C ASP A 92 -6.91 -13.72 -18.36
N GLU A 93 -7.59 -14.79 -17.95
CA GLU A 93 -7.57 -15.25 -16.57
C GLU A 93 -6.19 -15.74 -16.12
N LYS A 94 -5.44 -16.45 -16.96
CA LYS A 94 -4.13 -16.99 -16.59
C LYS A 94 -3.13 -15.86 -16.38
N LEU A 95 -3.13 -14.86 -17.27
CA LEU A 95 -2.32 -13.65 -17.12
C LEU A 95 -2.72 -12.85 -15.89
N ARG A 96 -4.02 -12.70 -15.64
CA ARG A 96 -4.54 -12.00 -14.47
C ARG A 96 -4.11 -12.66 -13.15
N ILE A 97 -4.19 -13.98 -13.06
CA ILE A 97 -3.71 -14.74 -11.88
C ILE A 97 -2.21 -14.49 -11.66
N LYS A 98 -1.41 -14.51 -12.74
CA LYS A 98 0.03 -14.23 -12.66
C LYS A 98 0.31 -12.81 -12.16
N SER A 99 -0.42 -11.81 -12.66
CA SER A 99 -0.27 -10.42 -12.24
C SER A 99 -0.75 -10.18 -10.80
N ARG A 100 -1.82 -10.86 -10.38
CA ARG A 100 -2.27 -10.88 -8.98
C ARG A 100 -1.19 -11.46 -8.06
N ASP A 101 -0.57 -12.58 -8.44
CA ASP A 101 0.46 -13.21 -7.63
C ASP A 101 1.72 -12.37 -7.55
N LYS A 102 2.11 -11.72 -8.65
CA LYS A 102 3.18 -10.70 -8.66
C LYS A 102 2.85 -9.53 -7.73
N THR A 103 1.62 -9.01 -7.80
CA THR A 103 1.13 -7.94 -6.91
C THR A 103 1.25 -8.34 -5.43
N ASN A 104 0.90 -9.58 -5.11
CA ASN A 104 1.02 -10.10 -3.74
C ASN A 104 2.48 -10.15 -3.28
N GLU A 105 3.43 -10.57 -4.12
CA GLU A 105 4.84 -10.57 -3.74
C GLU A 105 5.42 -9.16 -3.63
N LEU A 106 5.02 -8.23 -4.50
CA LEU A 106 5.42 -6.82 -4.41
C LEU A 106 4.95 -6.19 -3.09
N GLU A 107 3.72 -6.47 -2.66
CA GLU A 107 3.17 -5.99 -1.38
C GLU A 107 3.96 -6.54 -0.18
N ARG A 108 4.29 -7.83 -0.19
CA ARG A 108 5.13 -8.45 0.85
C ARG A 108 6.52 -7.85 0.89
N GLU A 109 7.14 -7.62 -0.28
CA GLU A 109 8.48 -7.07 -0.34
C GLU A 109 8.51 -5.60 0.12
N LEU A 110 7.55 -4.80 -0.32
CA LEU A 110 7.36 -3.44 0.17
C LEU A 110 7.21 -3.42 1.69
N ASN A 111 6.37 -4.31 2.23
CA ASN A 111 6.18 -4.42 3.68
C ASN A 111 7.49 -4.74 4.41
N ARG A 112 8.28 -5.71 3.92
CA ARG A 112 9.61 -6.02 4.50
C ARG A 112 10.57 -4.83 4.43
N ILE A 113 10.57 -4.08 3.32
CA ILE A 113 11.41 -2.89 3.16
C ILE A 113 11.03 -1.83 4.19
N VAL A 114 9.72 -1.58 4.37
CA VAL A 114 9.20 -0.62 5.35
C VAL A 114 9.56 -1.05 6.76
N GLN A 115 9.28 -2.29 7.16
CA GLN A 115 9.62 -2.83 8.48
C GLN A 115 11.09 -2.65 8.85
N LYS A 116 11.99 -2.75 7.87
CA LYS A 116 13.44 -2.62 8.08
C LYS A 116 13.92 -1.17 8.16
N ARG A 117 13.12 -0.20 7.71
CA ARG A 117 13.58 1.17 7.46
C ARG A 117 12.83 2.25 8.23
N ILE A 118 11.60 2.00 8.65
CA ILE A 118 10.87 2.98 9.45
C ILE A 118 11.54 3.14 10.82
N ASP A 119 11.61 4.37 11.29
CA ASP A 119 11.91 4.66 12.69
C ASP A 119 10.67 4.33 13.53
N LYS A 120 10.80 3.40 14.47
CA LYS A 120 9.69 2.96 15.33
C LYS A 120 9.28 4.01 16.36
N ASN A 121 10.12 5.00 16.63
CA ASN A 121 9.76 6.11 17.52
C ASN A 121 8.84 7.12 16.82
N SER A 122 8.93 7.19 15.48
CA SER A 122 8.17 8.14 14.67
C SER A 122 7.04 7.50 13.86
N TYR A 123 7.11 6.19 13.60
CA TYR A 123 6.16 5.47 12.76
C TYR A 123 5.71 4.13 13.37
N GLU A 124 4.42 3.85 13.26
CA GLU A 124 3.81 2.56 13.57
C GLU A 124 3.37 1.87 12.26
N LEU A 125 3.94 0.70 11.95
CA LEU A 125 3.43 -0.13 10.86
C LEU A 125 2.21 -0.93 11.34
N MET A 126 1.05 -0.61 10.80
CA MET A 126 -0.23 -1.17 11.22
C MET A 126 -0.44 -2.63 10.80
N ASN A 127 0.26 -3.10 9.77
CA ASN A 127 0.09 -4.45 9.21
C ASN A 127 1.44 -5.14 8.96
N PRO A 128 2.23 -5.39 10.02
CA PRO A 128 3.55 -6.02 9.86
C PRO A 128 3.42 -7.39 9.19
N PHE A 129 4.26 -7.64 8.19
CA PHE A 129 4.34 -8.94 7.54
C PHE A 129 4.98 -9.96 8.50
N SER A 130 4.16 -10.88 8.99
CA SER A 130 4.53 -11.89 9.99
C SER A 130 5.36 -13.07 9.45
N GLY A 131 5.54 -13.19 8.13
CA GLY A 131 6.43 -14.20 7.54
C GLY A 131 6.12 -15.65 7.92
N LYS A 132 5.11 -16.27 7.31
CA LYS A 132 4.90 -17.72 7.46
C LYS A 132 6.08 -18.52 6.87
N THR A 133 6.51 -19.58 7.55
CA THR A 133 7.45 -20.56 7.01
C THR A 133 6.89 -21.16 5.72
N ILE A 134 7.64 -21.04 4.63
CA ILE A 134 7.29 -21.61 3.33
C ILE A 134 8.40 -22.55 2.88
N SER A 135 8.05 -23.55 2.08
CA SER A 135 9.00 -24.49 1.50
C SER A 135 10.05 -23.76 0.64
N LYS A 136 11.25 -24.35 0.53
CA LYS A 136 12.34 -23.84 -0.33
C LYS A 136 11.87 -23.64 -1.78
N ARG A 137 11.11 -24.62 -2.30
CA ARG A 137 10.50 -24.55 -3.64
C ARG A 137 9.61 -23.32 -3.81
N LYS A 138 8.65 -23.11 -2.91
CA LYS A 138 7.74 -21.96 -2.97
C LYS A 138 8.48 -20.63 -2.83
N ARG A 139 9.56 -20.59 -2.05
CA ARG A 139 10.43 -19.41 -1.96
C ARG A 139 11.11 -19.11 -3.29
N ALA A 140 11.66 -20.12 -3.96
CA ALA A 140 12.29 -19.96 -5.26
C ALA A 140 11.29 -19.54 -6.35
N GLU A 141 10.07 -20.11 -6.35
CA GLU A 141 9.00 -19.70 -7.27
C GLU A 141 8.62 -18.22 -7.08
N ARG A 142 8.45 -17.78 -5.83
CA ARG A 142 8.15 -16.37 -5.51
C ARG A 142 9.25 -15.40 -5.91
N ALA A 143 10.51 -15.80 -5.75
CA ALA A 143 11.65 -14.96 -6.11
C ALA A 143 11.69 -14.63 -7.62
N LYS A 144 11.06 -15.45 -8.47
CA LYS A 144 10.95 -15.21 -9.91
C LYS A 144 9.84 -14.21 -10.30
N LEU A 145 8.94 -13.87 -9.38
CA LEU A 145 7.79 -13.01 -9.68
C LEU A 145 8.15 -11.52 -9.70
N ILE A 146 9.21 -11.12 -9.01
CA ILE A 146 9.66 -9.73 -8.88
C ILE A 146 11.11 -9.62 -9.35
N ASN A 147 11.42 -8.57 -10.11
CA ASN A 147 12.77 -8.31 -10.57
C ASN A 147 13.51 -7.31 -9.64
N GLU A 148 14.81 -7.15 -9.82
CA GLU A 148 15.60 -6.23 -8.98
C GLU A 148 15.26 -4.75 -9.21
N SER A 149 14.89 -4.34 -10.43
CA SER A 149 14.53 -2.94 -10.70
C SER A 149 13.28 -2.50 -9.94
N GLU A 150 12.28 -3.38 -9.80
CA GLU A 150 11.08 -3.17 -8.99
C GLU A 150 11.43 -3.03 -7.50
N LYS A 151 12.35 -3.86 -6.99
CA LYS A 151 12.83 -3.74 -5.60
C LYS A 151 13.57 -2.44 -5.36
N ILE A 152 14.41 -2.02 -6.32
CA ILE A 152 15.16 -0.75 -6.25
C ILE A 152 14.19 0.43 -6.25
N CYS A 153 13.15 0.41 -7.09
CA CYS A 153 12.12 1.45 -7.12
C CYS A 153 11.50 1.67 -5.72
N TRP A 154 11.07 0.59 -5.06
CA TRP A 154 10.51 0.69 -3.71
C TRP A 154 11.52 1.08 -2.64
N LYS A 155 12.75 0.56 -2.70
CA LYS A 155 13.81 1.00 -1.79
C LYS A 155 14.08 2.50 -1.94
N SER A 156 14.08 3.04 -3.14
CA SER A 156 14.27 4.47 -3.39
C SER A 156 13.07 5.29 -2.90
N PHE A 157 11.84 4.82 -3.17
CA PHE A 157 10.62 5.44 -2.69
C PHE A 157 10.60 5.53 -1.14
N VAL A 158 10.78 4.40 -0.46
CA VAL A 158 10.81 4.36 1.02
C VAL A 158 11.96 5.22 1.56
N LYS A 159 13.14 5.21 0.92
CA LYS A 159 14.25 6.08 1.34
C LYS A 159 13.91 7.57 1.25
N LYS A 160 13.17 7.97 0.21
CA LYS A 160 12.77 9.37 0.00
C LYS A 160 11.75 9.82 1.04
N HIS A 161 10.78 8.99 1.35
CA HIS A 161 9.63 9.36 2.20
C HIS A 161 9.83 9.09 3.69
N TYR A 162 10.73 8.18 4.08
CA TYR A 162 11.04 7.87 5.49
C TYR A 162 12.44 8.33 5.90
N ARG A 163 13.03 9.29 5.17
CA ARG A 163 14.31 9.87 5.56
C ARG A 163 14.09 10.72 6.82
N GLN A 164 14.45 10.18 7.98
CA GLN A 164 14.79 10.99 9.13
C GLN A 164 16.30 11.16 9.19
N HIS A 165 16.69 12.37 9.58
CA HIS A 165 18.05 12.80 9.81
C HIS A 165 18.80 11.77 10.65
N ARG A 166 19.85 11.19 10.07
CA ARG A 166 20.99 10.77 10.88
C ARG A 166 21.59 12.07 11.42
N VAL A 167 21.21 12.43 12.65
CA VAL A 167 22.07 13.24 13.50
C VAL A 167 23.17 12.32 14.00
#